data_AF-A0A920CVQ4-F1
#
_entry.id   AF-A0A920CVQ4-F1
#
_cell.length_a   1.000
_cell.length_b   1.000
_cell.length_c   1.000
_cell.angle_alpha   90.00
_cell.angle_beta   90.00
_cell.angle_gamma   90.00
#
_symmetry.space_group_name_H-M   'P 1'
#
loop_
_entity.id
_entity.type
_entity.pdbx_description
1 polymer ?
#
loop_
_entity_poly.entity_id
_entity_poly.type
_entity_poly.pdbx_seq_one_letter_code
_entity_poly.pdbx_strand_id
1 'polypeptide(L)' 'MLLVKWETLEAHTVDFRGSAEYQEWKALLDHYYDPFPAVEHYELVDENSIL' A
#
# COMPACT_ATOMS: atom_id res chain seq x y z
N MET A 1 -11.92 -1.24 -2.43
CA MET A 1 -10.79 -0.34 -2.71
C MET A 1 -10.31 0.25 -1.40
N LEU A 2 -9.01 0.14 -1.09
CA LEU A 2 -8.38 0.71 0.10
C LEU A 2 -7.33 1.71 -0.37
N LEU A 3 -7.45 2.97 0.07
CA LEU A 3 -6.46 4.01 -0.20
C LEU A 3 -5.77 4.36 1.12
N VAL A 4 -4.45 4.25 1.14
CA VAL A 4 -3.62 4.55 2.31
C VAL A 4 -2.60 5.60 1.91
N LYS A 5 -2.49 6.65 2.71
CA LYS A 5 -1.44 7.67 2.54
C LYS A 5 -0.22 7.24 3.33
N TRP A 6 0.92 7.22 2.64
CA TRP A 6 2.22 6.92 3.23
C TRP A 6 3.10 8.15 3.16
N GLU A 7 3.99 8.30 4.14
CA GLU A 7 5.00 9.36 4.12
C GLU A 7 6.03 9.14 3.01
N THR A 8 6.44 7.89 2.79
CA THR A 8 7.35 7.47 1.72
C THR A 8 6.93 6.13 1.12
N LEU A 9 7.48 5.78 -0.05
CA LEU A 9 7.29 4.45 -0.63
C LEU A 9 7.86 3.35 0.28
N GLU A 10 9.02 3.61 0.89
CA GLU A 10 9.73 2.68 1.81
C GLU A 10 8.89 2.37 3.06
N ALA A 11 8.21 3.37 3.64
CA ALA A 11 7.34 3.18 4.81
C ALA A 11 6.25 2.13 4.55
N HIS A 12 5.75 2.03 3.31
CA HIS A 12 4.88 0.93 2.92
C HIS A 12 5.67 -0.34 2.60
N THR A 13 6.56 -0.29 1.60
CA THR A 13 7.07 -1.51 0.94
C THR A 13 8.12 -2.25 1.74
N VAL A 14 8.78 -1.57 2.69
CA VAL A 14 9.82 -2.14 3.55
C VAL A 14 9.33 -2.19 4.99
N ASP A 15 9.02 -1.04 5.59
CA ASP A 15 8.77 -0.98 7.04
C ASP A 15 7.46 -1.69 7.40
N PHE A 16 6.33 -1.24 6.83
CA PHE A 16 5.05 -1.87 7.12
C PHE A 16 5.02 -3.34 6.65
N ARG A 17 5.46 -3.63 5.42
CA ARG A 17 5.49 -5.01 4.90
C ARG A 17 6.40 -5.95 5.69
N GLY A 18 7.43 -5.43 6.35
CA GLY A 18 8.33 -6.17 7.22
C GLY A 18 7.84 -6.29 8.67
N SER A 19 6.77 -5.58 9.05
CA SER A 19 6.32 -5.49 10.44
C SER A 19 5.47 -6.69 10.88
N ALA A 20 5.35 -6.88 12.20
CA ALA A 20 4.48 -7.92 12.77
C ALA A 20 3.00 -7.63 12.50
N GLU A 21 2.63 -6.35 12.47
CA GLU A 21 1.28 -5.86 12.19
C GLU A 21 0.83 -6.21 10.77
N TYR A 22 1.73 -6.16 9.77
CA TYR A 22 1.38 -6.62 8.43
C TYR A 22 1.10 -8.13 8.37
N GLN A 23 1.81 -8.94 9.18
CA GLN A 23 1.55 -10.38 9.25
C GLN A 23 0.17 -10.66 9.83
N GLU A 24 -0.22 -9.95 10.89
CA GLU A 24 -1.56 -10.04 11.46
C GLU A 24 -2.63 -9.56 10.46
N TRP A 25 -2.41 -8.40 9.84
CA TRP A 25 -3.29 -7.85 8.80
C TRP A 25 -3.50 -8.85 7.65
N LYS A 26 -2.42 -9.46 7.15
CA LYS A 26 -2.48 -10.47 6.09
C LYS A 26 -3.27 -11.69 6.55
N ALA A 27 -3.00 -12.24 7.73
CA ALA A 27 -3.67 -13.44 8.22
C ALA A 27 -5.18 -13.24 8.41
N LEU A 28 -5.62 -12.03 8.75
CA LEU A 28 -7.04 -11.70 8.89
C LEU A 28 -7.78 -11.59 7.55
N LEU A 29 -7.05 -11.32 6.46
CA LEU A 29 -7.65 -10.91 5.19
C LEU A 29 -7.38 -11.85 4.01
N ASP A 30 -6.33 -12.67 4.06
CA ASP A 30 -5.88 -13.40 2.86
C ASP A 30 -6.91 -14.37 2.28
N HIS A 31 -7.76 -14.97 3.11
CA HIS A 31 -8.84 -15.85 2.68
C HIS A 31 -10.02 -15.14 2.00
N TYR A 32 -10.06 -13.81 2.02
CA TYR A 32 -11.04 -13.02 1.27
C TYR A 32 -10.52 -12.61 -0.11
N TYR A 33 -9.25 -12.85 -0.42
CA TYR A 33 -8.67 -12.47 -1.71
C TYR A 33 -8.73 -13.62 -2.72
N ASP A 34 -9.34 -13.35 -3.87
CA ASP A 34 -9.28 -14.21 -5.07
C ASP A 34 -9.49 -13.35 -6.32
N PRO A 35 -8.42 -12.94 -7.05
CA PRO A 35 -6.99 -13.17 -6.78
C PRO A 35 -6.44 -12.22 -5.69
N PHE A 36 -5.13 -12.32 -5.42
CA PHE A 36 -4.45 -11.34 -4.57
C PHE A 36 -4.64 -9.92 -5.13
N PRO A 37 -4.91 -8.90 -4.29
CA PRO A 37 -5.18 -7.55 -4.77
C PRO A 37 -3.94 -6.96 -5.47
N ALA A 38 -4.17 -6.29 -6.59
CA ALA A 38 -3.17 -5.40 -7.18
C ALA A 38 -2.93 -4.21 -6.23
N VAL A 39 -1.67 -3.78 -6.14
CA VAL A 39 -1.25 -2.67 -5.29
C VAL A 39 -0.51 -1.67 -6.16
N GLU A 40 -1.00 -0.44 -6.18
CA GLU A 40 -0.44 0.67 -6.93
C GLU A 40 -0.11 1.81 -5.97
N HIS A 41 0.91 2.58 -6.31
CA HIS A 41 1.34 3.77 -5.58
C HIS A 41 1.23 4.97 -6.48
N TYR A 42 0.71 6.05 -5.93
CA TYR A 42 0.43 7.28 -6.66
C TYR A 42 1.10 8.44 -5.94
N GLU A 43 1.64 9.36 -6.72
CA GLU A 43 2.07 10.66 -6.23
C GLU A 43 1.09 11.72 -6.73
N LEU A 44 0.79 12.70 -5.88
CA LEU A 44 -0.01 13.84 -6.28
C LEU A 44 0.84 14.72 -7.20
N VAL A 45 0.39 14.87 -8.43
CA VAL A 45 0.97 15.80 -9.39
C VAL A 45 0.14 17.08 -9.40
N ASP A 46 0.79 18.23 -9.33
CA ASP A 46 0.14 19.50 -9.63
C ASP A 46 0.10 19.70 -11.15
N GLU A 47 -0.94 20.33 -11.68
CA GLU A 47 -1.08 20.61 -13.12
C GLU A 47 0.11 21.42 -13.66
N ASN A 48 0.71 22.26 -12.81
CA ASN A 48 1.91 23.04 -13.12
C ASN A 48 3.21 22.23 -13.15
N SER A 49 3.19 20.96 -12.70
CA SER A 49 4.38 20.08 -12.69
C SER A 49 4.54 19.27 -13.99
N ILE A 50 3.60 19.41 -14.92
CA ILE A 50 3.53 18.68 -16.20
C ILE A 50 3.86 19.60 -17.41
N LEU A 51 4.09 20.89 -17.15
CA LEU A 51 4.57 21.90 -18.12
C LEU A 51 6.03 22.26 -17.83
#